data_AF-A0A968WXE8-F1
#
_entry.id   AF-A0A968WXE8-F1
#
_cell.length_a   1.000
_cell.length_b   1.000
_cell.length_c   1.000
_cell.angle_alpha   90.00
_cell.angle_beta   90.00
_cell.angle_gamma   90.00
#
_symmetry.space_group_name_H-M   'P 1'
#
loop_
_entity.id
_entity.type
_entity.pdbx_description
1 polymer ?
#
loop_
_entity_poly.entity_id
_entity_poly.type
_entity_poly.pdbx_seq_one_letter_code
_entity_poly.pdbx_strand_id
1 'polypeptide(L)' 'MRLAKGTNTIGAIDVRLDSPTGPIIGSLTNFVTGGNNTFVTFPRPFPQTVTGARDLYFVFTGQGTGNVVDVDWFEITE' A
#
# COMPACT_ATOMS: atom_id res chain seq x y z
N MET A 1 2.32 -5.58 4.10
CA MET A 1 1.05 -5.78 3.37
C MET A 1 1.22 -6.87 2.33
N ARG A 2 0.27 -7.81 2.24
CA ARG A 2 0.23 -8.85 1.21
C ARG A 2 -0.72 -8.44 0.09
N LEU A 3 -0.22 -8.41 -1.13
CA LEU A 3 -0.93 -7.91 -2.31
C LEU A 3 -0.52 -8.68 -3.57
N ALA A 4 -1.33 -8.58 -4.62
CA ALA A 4 -1.04 -9.14 -5.94
C ALA A 4 -1.23 -8.09 -7.04
N LYS A 5 -0.33 -8.12 -8.02
CA LYS A 5 -0.44 -7.36 -9.26
C LYS A 5 0.26 -8.09 -10.39
N GLY A 6 -0.47 -8.26 -11.50
CA GLY A 6 0.07 -8.74 -12.76
C GLY A 6 1.14 -7.84 -13.37
N THR A 7 1.37 -7.98 -14.66
CA THR A 7 2.42 -7.24 -15.37
C THR A 7 2.06 -5.76 -15.53
N ASN A 8 3.04 -4.87 -15.29
CA ASN A 8 2.96 -3.41 -15.29
C ASN A 8 2.22 -2.79 -14.08
N THR A 9 2.95 -1.96 -13.34
CA THR A 9 2.40 -1.08 -12.31
C THR A 9 2.59 0.38 -12.72
N ILE A 10 1.49 1.12 -12.80
CA ILE A 10 1.49 2.58 -12.96
C ILE A 10 0.81 3.25 -11.74
N GLY A 11 0.89 2.58 -10.59
CA GLY A 11 0.18 2.97 -9.38
C GLY A 11 1.05 2.99 -8.13
N ALA A 12 0.52 3.63 -7.09
CA ALA A 12 1.13 3.75 -5.79
C ALA A 12 0.11 3.48 -4.68
N ILE A 13 0.61 3.05 -3.52
CA ILE A 13 -0.17 2.92 -2.30
C ILE A 13 0.51 3.79 -1.25
N ASP A 14 -0.12 4.91 -0.90
CA ASP A 14 0.33 5.75 0.20
C ASP A 14 -0.38 5.34 1.48
N VAL A 15 0.39 5.11 2.53
CA VAL A 15 -0.12 4.94 3.89
C VAL A 15 -0.12 6.32 4.54
N ARG A 16 -1.28 6.78 4.99
CA ARG A 16 -1.49 8.11 5.56
C ARG A 16 -2.09 8.01 6.96
N LEU A 17 -1.77 9.00 7.78
CA LEU A 17 -2.25 9.09 9.16
C LEU A 17 -3.41 10.08 9.25
N ASP A 18 -4.41 9.77 10.07
CA ASP A 18 -5.57 10.60 10.47
C ASP A 18 -6.56 10.99 9.37
N SER A 19 -6.16 11.04 8.10
CA SER A 19 -7.08 11.31 6.98
C SER A 19 -6.53 10.85 5.62
N PRO A 20 -7.39 10.72 4.57
CA PRO A 20 -6.94 10.40 3.21
C PRO A 20 -6.00 11.44 2.58
N THR A 21 -5.94 12.66 3.11
CA THR A 21 -5.03 13.73 2.67
C THR A 21 -3.98 14.06 3.73
N GLY A 22 -3.92 13.30 4.83
CA GLY A 22 -3.00 13.48 5.93
C GLY A 22 -1.54 13.14 5.56
N PRO A 23 -0.62 13.25 6.52
CA PRO A 23 0.80 13.00 6.28
C PRO A 23 1.04 11.56 5.81
N ILE A 24 1.86 11.40 4.78
CA ILE A 24 2.29 10.10 4.29
C ILE A 24 3.32 9.53 5.28
N ILE A 25 3.07 8.32 5.76
CA ILE A 25 3.96 7.58 6.66
C ILE A 25 4.57 6.33 5.99
N GLY A 26 4.25 6.09 4.72
CA GLY A 26 4.83 5.01 3.93
C GLY A 26 4.30 5.06 2.50
N SER A 27 5.10 4.62 1.53
CA SER A 27 4.66 4.52 0.14
C SER A 27 5.19 3.24 -0.50
N LEU A 28 4.31 2.54 -1.22
CA LEU A 28 4.65 1.41 -2.07
C LEU A 28 4.44 1.80 -3.53
N THR A 29 5.50 1.66 -4.31
CA THR A 29 5.51 1.79 -5.76
C THR A 29 6.15 0.55 -6.37
N ASN A 30 5.93 0.28 -7.65
CA ASN A 30 6.56 -0.82 -8.40
C ASN A 30 6.33 -2.22 -7.79
N PHE A 31 5.15 -2.49 -7.25
CA PHE A 31 4.80 -3.72 -6.53
C PHE A 31 4.28 -4.85 -7.45
N VAL A 32 4.91 -5.06 -8.61
CA VAL A 32 4.58 -6.17 -9.51
C VAL A 32 4.89 -7.49 -8.84
N THR A 33 3.95 -8.44 -8.86
CA THR A 33 4.11 -9.76 -8.24
C THR A 33 4.17 -10.92 -9.25
N GLY A 34 4.03 -10.62 -10.54
CA GLY A 34 4.10 -11.62 -11.61
C GLY A 34 2.74 -12.27 -11.96
N GLY A 35 1.65 -11.84 -11.34
CA GLY A 35 0.30 -12.30 -11.68
C GLY A 35 -0.77 -11.69 -10.76
N ASN A 36 -2.00 -11.52 -11.27
CA ASN A 36 -3.10 -10.98 -10.46
C ASN A 36 -3.50 -11.89 -9.29
N ASN A 37 -3.10 -13.17 -9.32
CA ASN A 37 -3.32 -14.14 -8.24
C ASN A 37 -2.01 -14.55 -7.53
N THR A 38 -0.89 -13.89 -7.84
CA THR A 38 0.40 -14.15 -7.21
C THR A 38 0.60 -13.18 -6.07
N PHE A 39 0.31 -13.60 -4.84
CA PHE A 39 0.38 -12.71 -3.68
C PHE A 39 1.76 -12.70 -3.04
N VAL A 40 2.31 -11.51 -2.83
CA VAL A 40 3.62 -11.29 -2.20
C VAL A 40 3.46 -10.31 -1.03
N THR A 41 4.20 -10.56 0.05
CA THR A 41 4.27 -9.65 1.20
C THR A 41 5.35 -8.60 0.98
N PHE A 42 4.93 -7.34 0.94
CA PHE A 42 5.82 -6.18 0.89
C PHE A 42 5.92 -5.54 2.29
N PRO A 43 7.10 -5.61 2.94
CA PRO A 43 7.36 -4.87 4.17
C PRO A 43 7.71 -3.41 3.84
N ARG A 44 7.21 -2.47 4.65
CA ARG A 44 7.63 -1.06 4.61
C ARG A 44 7.75 -0.53 6.03
N PRO A 45 8.94 -0.09 6.47
CA PRO A 45 9.09 0.57 7.75
C PRO A 45 8.42 1.95 7.70
N PHE A 46 7.81 2.37 8.80
CA PHE A 46 7.39 3.75 8.96
C PHE A 46 8.63 4.60 9.28
N PRO A 47 8.86 5.72 8.57
CA PRO A 47 10.05 6.57 8.78
C PRO A 47 9.97 7.36 10.09
N GLN A 48 8.80 7.40 10.73
CA GLN A 48 8.56 8.08 12.00
C GLN A 48 7.76 7.17 12.94
N THR A 49 8.03 7.31 14.24
CA THR A 49 7.24 6.64 15.28
C THR A 49 5.81 7.18 15.27
N VAL A 50 4.85 6.27 15.13
CA VAL A 50 3.42 6.58 15.28
C VAL A 50 2.98 6.09 16.65
N THR A 51 2.44 6.98 17.47
CA THR A 51 2.02 6.69 18.84
C THR A 51 0.53 6.92 19.05
N GLY A 52 -0.05 6.16 19.98
CA GLY A 52 -1.46 6.26 20.36
C GLY A 52 -2.41 5.64 19.34
N ALA A 53 -3.71 5.75 19.61
CA ALA A 53 -4.75 5.32 18.68
C ALA A 53 -4.88 6.36 17.56
N ARG A 54 -4.65 5.93 16.31
CA ARG A 54 -4.66 6.77 15.12
C ARG A 54 -5.31 6.01 13.97
N ASP A 55 -5.98 6.75 13.10
CA ASP A 55 -6.55 6.16 11.89
C ASP A 55 -5.48 6.03 10.81
N LEU A 56 -5.45 4.88 10.14
CA LEU A 56 -4.57 4.61 9.01
C LEU A 56 -5.39 4.53 7.72
N TYR A 57 -4.97 5.31 6.74
CA TYR A 57 -5.60 5.38 5.42
C TYR A 57 -4.64 4.83 4.37
N PHE A 58 -5.09 3.84 3.61
CA PHE A 58 -4.38 3.35 2.43
C PHE A 58 -4.99 4.01 1.19
N VAL A 59 -4.22 4.88 0.54
CA VAL A 59 -4.66 5.63 -0.64
C VAL A 59 -4.04 5.02 -1.88
N PHE A 60 -4.88 4.40 -2.70
CA PHE A 60 -4.51 3.74 -3.93
C PHE A 60 -4.60 4.72 -5.09
N THR A 61 -3.52 4.90 -5.82
CA THR A 61 -3.48 5.71 -7.04
C THR A 61 -3.00 4.86 -8.21
N GLY A 62 -3.47 5.16 -9.42
CA GLY A 62 -3.07 4.48 -10.64
C GLY A 62 -3.45 5.31 -11.87
N GLN A 63 -2.79 5.03 -12.99
CA GLN A 63 -3.14 5.63 -14.27
C GLN A 63 -4.07 4.71 -15.08
N GLY A 64 -5.05 5.31 -15.76
CA GLY A 64 -6.00 4.61 -16.63
C GLY A 64 -7.23 4.06 -15.89
N THR A 65 -8.03 3.28 -16.60
CA THR A 65 -9.24 2.62 -16.06
C THR A 65 -8.94 1.14 -15.87
N GLY A 66 -8.93 0.67 -14.62
CA GLY A 66 -8.66 -0.73 -14.32
C GLY A 66 -8.30 -0.98 -12.86
N ASN A 67 -8.11 -2.26 -12.52
CA ASN A 67 -7.62 -2.66 -11.21
C ASN A 67 -6.23 -2.05 -10.95
N VAL A 68 -6.05 -1.39 -9.80
CA VAL A 68 -4.75 -0.87 -9.38
C VAL A 68 -3.92 -1.99 -8.76
N VAL A 69 -4.50 -2.70 -7.78
CA VAL A 69 -3.88 -3.77 -7.01
C VAL A 69 -4.96 -4.62 -6.34
N ASP A 70 -4.70 -5.91 -6.12
CA ASP A 70 -5.50 -6.75 -5.23
C ASP A 70 -4.81 -6.84 -3.87
N VAL A 71 -5.51 -6.48 -2.79
CA VAL A 71 -5.00 -6.53 -1.41
C VAL A 71 -5.66 -7.68 -0.67
N ASP A 72 -4.84 -8.49 0.00
CA ASP A 72 -5.32 -9.59 0.83
C ASP A 72 -5.39 -9.17 2.31
N TRP A 73 -4.24 -8.85 2.90
CA TRP A 73 -4.16 -8.39 4.28
C TRP A 73 -3.01 -7.40 4.50
N PHE A 74 -3.08 -6.67 5.59
CA PHE A 74 -1.96 -5.90 6.13
C PHE A 74 -1.73 -6.27 7.60
N GLU A 75 -0.51 -6.04 8.04
CA GLU A 75 -0.06 -6.27 9.40
C GLU A 75 0.83 -5.08 9.79
N ILE A 76 0.74 -4.68 11.05
CA ILE A 76 1.59 -3.68 11.66
C ILE A 76 2.42 -4.40 12.70
N THR A 77 3.74 -4.25 12.63
CA THR A 77 4.69 -4.85 13.57
C THR A 77 5.35 -3.74 14.40
N GLU A 78 5.75 -4.10 15.62
CA GLU A 78 6.55 -3.24 16.50
C GLU A 78 8.03 -3.18 16.06
#